data_AF-H6V5U9-F1
#
_entry.id   AF-H6V5U9-F1
#
_cell.length_a   1.000
_cell.length_b   1.000
_cell.length_c   1.000
_cell.angle_alpha   90.00
_cell.angle_beta   90.00
_cell.angle_gamma   90.00
#
_symmetry.space_group_name_H-M   'P 1'
#
loop_
_entity.id
_entity.type
_entity.pdbx_description
1 polymer ?
#
loop_
_entity_poly.entity_id
_entity_poly.type
_entity_poly.pdbx_seq_one_letter_code
_entity_poly.pdbx_strand_id
1 'polypeptide(L)'
;RAVKRQVQTQGAGANDEEIYLLALIAKEDAKDEGKCEEKLKKYCKELSETNLTPEKVHEKLKDFCDNGKRNKKCKELKTAVTQKCSEFKTKLEGLVKKDASGLTNDDCKENERQCLFLEG
;
A
#
# COMPACT_ATOMS: atom_id res chain seq x y z
N ARG A 1 28.08 15.01 -3.72
CA ARG A 1 27.01 15.04 -4.75
C ARG A 1 25.73 14.53 -4.12
N ALA A 2 24.73 15.39 -3.92
CA ALA A 2 23.41 14.96 -3.44
C ALA A 2 22.72 14.16 -4.56
N VAL A 3 22.42 12.89 -4.30
CA VAL A 3 21.73 12.04 -5.27
C VAL A 3 20.25 12.40 -5.22
N LYS A 4 19.82 13.21 -6.18
CA LYS A 4 18.41 13.55 -6.41
C LYS A 4 17.69 12.26 -6.80
N ARG A 5 16.97 11.63 -5.87
CA ARG A 5 16.08 10.51 -6.18
C ARG A 5 14.92 11.05 -7.01
N GLN A 6 15.04 10.98 -8.34
CA GLN A 6 13.88 11.06 -9.21
C GLN A 6 13.15 9.73 -9.08
N VAL A 7 12.18 9.66 -8.17
CA VAL A 7 11.11 8.68 -8.27
C VAL A 7 10.37 9.02 -9.56
N GLN A 8 10.52 8.20 -10.60
CA GLN A 8 9.62 8.25 -11.75
C GLN A 8 8.25 7.80 -11.24
N THR A 9 7.43 8.77 -10.89
CA THR A 9 6.02 8.60 -10.59
C THR A 9 5.33 8.19 -11.88
N GLN A 10 5.16 6.89 -12.09
CA GLN A 10 4.09 6.40 -12.96
C GLN A 10 2.76 6.70 -12.24
N GLY A 11 2.28 7.93 -12.48
CA GLY A 11 0.89 8.41 -12.31
C GLY A 11 0.14 8.07 -11.02
N ALA A 12 0.31 8.87 -9.96
CA ALA A 12 -0.73 9.23 -8.96
C ALA A 12 -0.08 9.95 -7.76
N GLY A 13 0.32 11.22 -7.95
CA GLY A 13 0.86 12.04 -6.86
C GLY A 13 -0.17 12.25 -5.74
N ALA A 14 0.28 12.11 -4.49
CA ALA A 14 -0.43 12.34 -3.22
C ALA A 14 -1.39 11.26 -2.69
N ASN A 15 -2.19 10.58 -3.51
CA ASN A 15 -3.10 9.52 -3.03
C ASN A 15 -2.40 8.17 -2.79
N ASP A 16 -1.30 7.89 -3.50
CA ASP A 16 -0.59 6.62 -3.41
C ASP A 16 0.09 6.40 -2.05
N GLU A 17 0.58 7.47 -1.43
CA GLU A 17 1.28 7.40 -0.15
C GLU A 17 0.32 7.10 1.00
N GLU A 18 -0.85 7.76 1.01
CA GLU A 18 -1.90 7.44 1.98
C GLU A 18 -2.37 5.98 1.82
N ILE A 19 -2.63 5.54 0.59
CA ILE A 19 -3.00 4.16 0.31
C ILE A 19 -1.91 3.19 0.77
N TYR A 20 -0.63 3.51 0.58
CA TYR A 20 0.47 2.68 1.06
C TYR A 20 0.48 2.55 2.58
N LEU A 21 0.34 3.67 3.29
CA LEU A 21 0.32 3.68 4.75
C LEU A 21 -0.90 2.92 5.30
N LEU A 22 -2.07 3.08 4.68
CA LEU A 22 -3.28 2.35 5.06
C LEU A 22 -3.16 0.86 4.75
N ALA A 23 -2.49 0.48 3.65
CA ALA A 23 -2.19 -0.91 3.34
C ALA A 23 -1.34 -1.56 4.44
N LEU A 24 -0.30 -0.88 4.94
CA LEU A 24 0.52 -1.39 6.05
C LEU A 24 -0.28 -1.60 7.36
N ILE A 25 -1.36 -0.85 7.55
CA ILE A 25 -2.21 -0.95 8.74
C ILE A 25 -3.23 -2.08 8.57
N ALA A 26 -3.91 -2.13 7.41
CA ALA A 26 -4.99 -3.08 7.14
C ALA A 26 -4.46 -4.45 6.68
N LYS A 27 -3.28 -4.50 6.10
CA LYS A 27 -2.61 -5.70 5.60
C LYS A 27 -3.44 -6.50 4.59
N GLU A 28 -3.47 -7.83 4.74
CA GLU A 28 -4.36 -8.72 4.00
C GLU A 28 -5.85 -8.36 4.16
N ASP A 29 -6.25 -7.75 5.28
CA ASP A 29 -7.63 -7.34 5.52
C ASP A 29 -8.05 -6.20 4.59
N ALA A 30 -7.10 -5.51 3.94
CA ALA A 30 -7.37 -4.53 2.88
C ALA A 30 -8.18 -5.09 1.69
N LYS A 31 -8.15 -6.41 1.48
CA LYS A 31 -8.87 -7.09 0.39
C LYS A 31 -10.35 -7.29 0.69
N ASP A 32 -10.75 -7.14 1.94
CA ASP A 32 -12.13 -7.25 2.42
C ASP A 32 -12.55 -5.92 3.07
N GLU A 33 -13.58 -5.27 2.53
CA GLU A 33 -14.01 -3.96 3.02
C GLU A 33 -14.42 -3.99 4.50
N GLY A 34 -15.09 -5.06 4.95
CA GLY A 34 -15.53 -5.20 6.33
C GLY A 34 -14.34 -5.39 7.29
N LYS A 35 -13.42 -6.29 6.94
CA LYS A 35 -12.21 -6.52 7.77
C LYS A 35 -11.29 -5.30 7.77
N CYS A 36 -11.15 -4.62 6.63
CA CYS A 36 -10.42 -3.36 6.54
C CYS A 36 -11.00 -2.32 7.50
N GLU A 37 -12.33 -2.15 7.51
CA GLU A 37 -12.98 -1.20 8.41
C GLU A 37 -12.75 -1.55 9.89
N GLU A 38 -12.83 -2.84 10.25
CA GLU A 38 -12.54 -3.31 11.60
C GLU A 38 -11.08 -3.04 12.02
N LYS A 39 -10.11 -3.29 11.13
CA LYS A 39 -8.70 -2.99 11.39
C LYS A 39 -8.43 -1.51 11.54
N LEU A 40 -8.89 -0.70 10.60
CA LEU A 40 -8.70 0.75 10.68
C LEU A 40 -9.39 1.33 11.93
N LYS A 41 -10.56 0.81 12.31
CA LYS A 41 -11.24 1.21 13.56
C LYS A 41 -10.43 0.82 14.80
N LYS A 42 -9.88 -0.39 14.86
CA LYS A 42 -9.03 -0.85 15.97
C LYS A 42 -7.78 0.02 16.09
N TYR A 43 -7.12 0.30 14.96
CA TYR A 43 -5.94 1.14 14.92
C TYR A 43 -6.24 2.58 15.39
N CYS A 44 -7.37 3.18 14.96
CA CYS A 44 -7.82 4.47 15.49
C CYS A 44 -8.05 4.47 17.01
N LYS A 45 -8.60 3.37 17.56
CA LYS A 45 -8.81 3.20 19.00
C LYS A 45 -7.46 3.14 19.75
N GLU A 46 -6.50 2.38 19.23
CA GLU A 46 -5.15 2.26 19.80
C GLU A 46 -4.41 3.61 19.78
N LEU A 47 -4.55 4.40 18.71
CA LEU A 47 -4.03 5.77 18.64
C LEU A 47 -4.68 6.66 19.73
N SER A 48 -6.00 6.60 19.87
CA SER A 48 -6.71 7.37 20.89
C SER A 48 -6.30 6.99 22.32
N GLU A 49 -6.12 5.68 22.60
CA GLU A 49 -5.68 5.18 23.91
C GLU A 49 -4.25 5.62 24.26
N THR A 50 -3.43 5.89 23.25
CA THR A 50 -2.05 6.38 23.40
C THR A 50 -1.93 7.91 23.32
N ASN A 51 -3.05 8.65 23.30
CA ASN A 51 -3.09 10.10 23.11
C ASN A 51 -2.41 10.57 21.80
N LEU A 52 -2.38 9.69 20.80
CA LEU A 52 -1.90 9.96 19.45
C LEU A 52 -3.09 10.27 18.53
N THR A 53 -2.82 11.10 17.54
CA THR A 53 -3.75 11.37 16.43
C THR A 53 -3.16 10.82 15.15
N PRO A 54 -3.98 10.46 14.14
CA PRO A 54 -3.47 9.98 12.86
C PRO A 54 -2.42 10.88 12.22
N GLU A 55 -2.61 12.21 12.32
CA GLU A 55 -1.67 13.22 11.80
C GLU A 55 -0.29 13.16 12.49
N LYS A 56 -0.23 12.73 13.76
CA LYS A 56 1.05 12.51 14.48
C LYS A 56 1.78 11.26 14.01
N VAL A 57 1.06 10.27 13.47
CA VAL A 57 1.68 9.10 12.83
C VAL A 57 2.24 9.50 11.47
N HIS A 58 1.39 10.14 10.66
CA HIS A 58 1.77 10.68 9.37
C HIS A 58 0.77 11.73 8.91
N GLU A 59 1.23 12.82 8.31
CA GLU A 59 0.35 13.92 7.86
C GLU A 59 -0.76 13.44 6.89
N LYS A 60 -0.44 12.46 6.04
CA LYS A 60 -1.38 11.85 5.09
C LYS A 60 -2.52 11.06 5.74
N LEU A 61 -2.37 10.66 7.01
CA LEU A 61 -3.35 9.85 7.72
C LEU A 61 -4.38 10.68 8.50
N LYS A 62 -4.27 12.01 8.54
CA LYS A 62 -5.08 12.92 9.37
C LYS A 62 -6.56 12.57 9.48
N ASP A 63 -7.16 12.12 8.38
CA ASP A 63 -8.60 11.99 8.22
C ASP A 63 -9.14 10.56 8.13
N PHE A 64 -8.30 9.50 8.19
CA PHE A 64 -8.81 8.13 7.94
C PHE A 64 -9.67 7.57 9.08
N CYS A 65 -9.57 8.15 10.28
CA CYS A 65 -10.38 7.74 11.42
C CYS A 65 -11.84 8.22 11.37
N ASP A 66 -12.19 9.17 10.50
CA ASP A 66 -13.57 9.60 10.31
C ASP A 66 -14.41 8.47 9.70
N ASN A 67 -15.52 8.07 10.34
CA ASN A 67 -16.32 6.90 9.91
C ASN A 67 -16.72 6.96 8.41
N GLY A 68 -17.20 8.11 7.93
CA GLY A 68 -17.60 8.26 6.52
C GLY A 68 -16.44 8.20 5.53
N LYS A 69 -15.24 8.64 5.94
CA LYS A 69 -14.03 8.57 5.12
C LYS A 69 -13.40 7.18 5.16
N ARG A 70 -13.49 6.46 6.29
CA ARG A 70 -12.92 5.12 6.46
C ARG A 70 -13.48 4.11 5.47
N ASN A 71 -14.80 4.04 5.28
CA ASN A 71 -15.42 3.14 4.31
C ASN A 71 -14.93 3.42 2.87
N LYS A 72 -14.90 4.70 2.48
CA LYS A 72 -14.39 5.13 1.17
C LYS A 72 -12.92 4.73 0.99
N LYS A 73 -12.09 4.93 2.01
CA LYS A 73 -10.67 4.54 2.01
C LYS A 73 -10.49 3.03 1.91
N CYS A 74 -11.31 2.22 2.59
CA CYS A 74 -11.25 0.76 2.46
C CYS A 74 -11.63 0.28 1.06
N LYS A 75 -12.61 0.91 0.41
CA LYS A 75 -12.94 0.64 -1.00
C LYS A 75 -11.79 0.99 -1.94
N GLU A 76 -11.23 2.19 -1.79
CA GLU A 76 -10.08 2.65 -2.57
C GLU A 76 -8.86 1.74 -2.37
N LEU A 77 -8.60 1.36 -1.12
CA LEU A 77 -7.52 0.46 -0.74
C LEU A 77 -7.69 -0.92 -1.37
N LYS A 78 -8.89 -1.51 -1.28
CA LYS A 78 -9.22 -2.81 -1.90
C LYS A 78 -8.99 -2.77 -3.40
N THR A 79 -9.48 -1.73 -4.08
CA THR A 79 -9.28 -1.57 -5.52
C THR A 79 -7.80 -1.46 -5.85
N ALA A 80 -7.06 -0.59 -5.16
CA ALA A 80 -5.64 -0.36 -5.40
C ALA A 80 -4.78 -1.61 -5.14
N VAL A 81 -5.01 -2.31 -4.02
CA VAL A 81 -4.30 -3.56 -3.67
C VAL A 81 -4.64 -4.65 -4.69
N THR A 82 -5.91 -4.81 -5.06
CA THR A 82 -6.33 -5.82 -6.04
C THR A 82 -5.70 -5.57 -7.42
N GLN A 83 -5.70 -4.31 -7.86
CA GLN A 83 -5.07 -3.92 -9.13
C GLN A 83 -3.57 -4.18 -9.09
N LYS A 84 -2.87 -3.71 -8.05
CA LYS A 84 -1.41 -3.94 -7.91
C LYS A 84 -1.07 -5.42 -7.82
N CYS A 85 -1.82 -6.22 -7.06
CA CYS A 85 -1.63 -7.68 -7.03
C CYS A 85 -1.80 -8.32 -8.42
N SER A 86 -2.82 -7.89 -9.17
CA SER A 86 -3.13 -8.46 -10.49
C SER A 86 -2.05 -8.12 -11.51
N GLU A 87 -1.66 -6.84 -11.58
CA GLU A 87 -0.58 -6.38 -12.46
C GLU A 87 0.75 -7.06 -12.11
N PHE A 88 1.05 -7.19 -10.80
CA PHE A 88 2.26 -7.83 -10.35
C PHE A 88 2.28 -9.33 -10.67
N LYS A 89 1.15 -10.02 -10.47
CA LYS A 89 1.00 -11.43 -10.86
C LYS A 89 1.28 -11.62 -12.34
N THR A 90 0.71 -10.80 -13.22
CA THR A 90 0.96 -10.88 -14.66
C THR A 90 2.44 -10.64 -15.01
N LYS A 91 3.09 -9.68 -14.33
CA LYS A 91 4.54 -9.45 -14.51
C LYS A 91 5.37 -10.67 -14.09
N LEU A 92 5.08 -11.25 -12.93
CA LEU A 92 5.76 -12.46 -12.43
C LEU A 92 5.53 -13.64 -13.37
N GLU A 93 4.31 -13.87 -13.86
CA GLU A 93 4.03 -14.94 -14.84
C GLU A 93 4.83 -14.76 -16.13
N GLY A 94 5.07 -13.52 -16.58
CA GLY A 94 5.94 -13.22 -17.70
C GLY A 94 7.41 -13.54 -17.42
N LEU A 95 7.88 -13.29 -16.21
CA LEU A 95 9.26 -13.55 -15.79
C LEU A 95 9.54 -15.04 -15.58
N VAL A 96 8.59 -15.78 -15.02
CA VAL A 96 8.70 -17.25 -14.84
C VAL A 96 8.79 -17.98 -16.18
N LYS A 97 8.27 -17.38 -17.27
CA LYS A 97 8.40 -17.90 -18.63
C LYS A 97 9.74 -17.59 -19.29
N LYS A 98 10.55 -16.68 -18.73
CA LYS A 98 11.90 -16.41 -19.25
C LYS A 98 12.85 -17.50 -18.75
N ASP A 99 13.82 -17.86 -19.59
CA ASP A 99 14.97 -18.63 -19.12
C ASP A 99 15.74 -17.85 -18.06
N ALA A 100 16.38 -18.56 -17.12
CA ALA A 100 17.11 -17.94 -16.01
C ALA A 100 18.22 -16.98 -16.48
N SER A 101 18.78 -17.21 -17.69
CA SER A 101 19.76 -16.33 -18.33
C SER A 101 19.17 -14.99 -18.81
N GLY A 102 17.85 -14.89 -18.94
CA GLY A 102 17.12 -13.69 -19.32
C GLY A 102 16.58 -12.88 -18.14
N LEU A 103 16.82 -13.33 -16.91
CA LEU A 103 16.53 -12.57 -15.70
C LEU A 103 17.68 -11.61 -15.37
N THR A 104 17.33 -10.36 -15.10
CA THR A 104 18.28 -9.32 -14.71
C THR A 104 18.17 -9.02 -13.22
N ASN A 105 19.22 -8.41 -12.66
CA ASN A 105 19.18 -7.94 -11.28
C ASN A 105 18.10 -6.86 -11.07
N ASP A 106 17.76 -6.11 -12.12
CA ASP A 106 16.70 -5.10 -12.06
C ASP A 106 15.32 -5.76 -11.98
N ASP A 107 15.09 -6.87 -12.70
CA ASP A 107 13.88 -7.68 -12.50
C ASP A 107 13.75 -8.08 -11.02
N CYS A 108 14.81 -8.56 -10.37
CA CYS A 108 14.76 -8.91 -8.95
C CYS A 108 14.44 -7.71 -8.04
N LYS A 109 15.17 -6.60 -8.19
CA LYS A 109 15.01 -5.42 -7.32
C LYS A 109 13.65 -4.74 -7.45
N GLU A 110 13.10 -4.68 -8.67
CA GLU A 110 11.79 -4.09 -8.88
C GLU A 110 10.69 -4.96 -8.29
N ASN A 111 10.77 -6.28 -8.47
CA ASN A 111 9.77 -7.20 -7.94
C ASN A 111 9.84 -7.33 -6.41
N GLU A 112 11.04 -7.31 -5.82
CA GLU A 112 11.22 -7.30 -4.35
C GLU A 112 10.50 -6.10 -3.71
N ARG A 113 10.63 -4.90 -4.29
CA ARG A 113 9.90 -3.71 -3.82
C ARG A 113 8.38 -3.87 -3.89
N GLN A 114 7.88 -4.54 -4.93
CA GLN A 114 6.44 -4.81 -5.05
C GLN A 114 5.98 -5.89 -4.05
N CYS A 115 6.78 -6.91 -3.79
CA CYS A 115 6.51 -7.90 -2.74
C CYS A 115 6.41 -7.24 -1.37
N LEU A 116 7.37 -6.38 -1.00
CA LEU A 116 7.36 -5.66 0.29
C LEU A 116 6.10 -4.82 0.49
N PHE A 117 5.56 -4.23 -0.58
CA PHE A 117 4.28 -3.53 -0.52
C PHE A 117 3.10 -4.46 -0.26
N LEU A 118 3.13 -5.68 -0.82
CA LEU A 118 2.04 -6.67 -0.73
C LEU A 118 2.11 -7.54 0.53
N GLU A 119 3.27 -7.63 1.18
CA GLU A 119 3.46 -8.24 2.51
C GLU A 119 3.00 -7.32 3.66
N GLY A 120 2.85 -6.03 3.35
CA GLY A 120 2.35 -4.99 4.24
C GLY A 120 1.03 -5.34 4.87
#